data_AF-Q118Q9-F1
#
_entry.id   AF-Q118Q9-F1
#
_cell.length_a   1.000
_cell.length_b   1.000
_cell.length_c   1.000
_cell.angle_alpha   90.00
_cell.angle_beta   90.00
_cell.angle_gamma   90.00
#
_symmetry.space_group_name_H-M   'P 1'
#
loop_
_entity.id
_entity.type
_entity.pdbx_description
1 polymer ?
#
loop_
_entity_poly.entity_id
_entity_poly.type
_entity_poly.pdbx_seq_one_letter_code
_entity_poly.pdbx_strand_id
1 'polypeptide(L)'
;MVNFSLSLKRKIQTALTLTVMGWAMPAFSAPTHILINVEGNVQVKKSKWKDFNKIEAGITLNSQDKIKVIDNASATIYCSDKTKWIIDKPGIHSISDGCSEGSKISLLDQGNNHSTRGPKAPAFEESLEKLPYLVSPRKTYVLNAPLTIRWNEVPGATNYKVKVEDWERETKECQISYDGELEPGGYYRITIVANNGATSQDEYGSEEKNNNWFMVLEDEEAEALQEELRQKLEALKEADKTQEEKDWSLAMFYLDKELNFDVIQILEGLVKSGSQKLEVYYLLGDIYQKLGLNLMAKDIFQQGLALSVQQGNSEYKGSIQQRLEWLEPSLGIINKAGELLRR
;
A
#
# COMPACT_ATOMS: atom_id res chain seq x y z
N MET A 1 -13.71 10.46 -87.05
CA MET A 1 -13.48 11.81 -86.47
C MET A 1 -14.57 12.09 -85.45
N VAL A 2 -14.15 12.36 -84.21
CA VAL A 2 -14.65 13.45 -83.35
C VAL A 2 -16.11 13.39 -82.84
N ASN A 3 -16.19 13.27 -81.50
CA ASN A 3 -17.07 13.94 -80.53
C ASN A 3 -18.55 13.53 -80.42
N PHE A 4 -18.99 13.01 -79.26
CA PHE A 4 -19.22 13.61 -77.92
C PHE A 4 -20.69 14.01 -77.77
N SER A 5 -21.35 13.38 -76.80
CA SER A 5 -22.35 13.96 -75.89
C SER A 5 -23.26 12.83 -75.41
N LEU A 6 -23.18 12.49 -74.12
CA LEU A 6 -24.38 12.04 -73.41
C LEU A 6 -24.24 12.35 -71.92
N SER A 7 -25.30 12.99 -71.45
CA SER A 7 -25.46 13.69 -70.20
C SER A 7 -25.52 12.77 -68.98
N LEU A 8 -24.94 13.30 -67.91
CA LEU A 8 -24.92 12.85 -66.53
C LEU A 8 -26.35 12.65 -65.94
N LYS A 9 -26.63 11.45 -65.41
CA LYS A 9 -27.60 11.28 -64.31
C LYS A 9 -26.91 10.63 -63.12
N ARG A 10 -26.69 11.42 -62.07
CA ARG A 10 -26.23 11.00 -60.74
C ARG A 10 -27.25 10.06 -60.12
N LYS A 11 -26.81 8.87 -59.68
CA LYS A 11 -27.39 8.15 -58.55
C LYS A 11 -26.35 8.11 -57.45
N ILE A 12 -26.67 8.76 -56.33
CA ILE A 12 -25.86 8.74 -55.10
C ILE A 12 -26.18 7.42 -54.41
N GLN A 13 -25.22 6.50 -54.38
CA GLN A 13 -25.22 5.36 -53.48
C GLN A 13 -24.39 5.75 -52.26
N THR A 14 -25.07 6.06 -51.16
CA THR A 14 -24.46 6.19 -49.83
C THR A 14 -24.03 4.80 -49.36
N ALA A 15 -22.73 4.55 -49.36
CA ALA A 15 -22.13 3.43 -48.64
C ALA A 15 -22.09 3.80 -47.15
N LEU A 16 -22.85 3.07 -46.34
CA LEU A 16 -22.81 3.16 -44.88
C LEU A 16 -21.58 2.37 -44.39
N THR A 17 -20.44 3.03 -44.24
CA THR A 17 -19.28 2.46 -43.53
C THR A 17 -19.61 2.39 -42.04
N LEU A 18 -19.92 1.18 -41.58
CA LEU A 18 -20.07 0.86 -40.17
C LEU A 18 -18.67 0.83 -39.55
N THR A 19 -18.21 1.97 -39.04
CA THR A 19 -17.01 2.03 -38.21
C THR A 19 -17.36 1.35 -36.89
N VAL A 20 -16.96 0.09 -36.73
CA VAL A 20 -16.96 -0.56 -35.41
C VAL A 20 -15.93 0.21 -34.58
N MET A 21 -16.38 1.22 -33.84
CA MET A 21 -15.65 1.70 -32.67
C MET A 21 -15.49 0.48 -31.76
N GLY A 22 -14.34 -0.17 -31.86
CA GLY A 22 -13.91 -1.14 -30.87
C GLY A 22 -13.94 -0.41 -29.54
N TRP A 23 -14.92 -0.76 -28.71
CA TRP A 23 -14.89 -0.40 -27.31
C TRP A 23 -13.62 -1.05 -26.80
N ALA A 24 -12.57 -0.26 -26.57
CA ALA A 24 -11.44 -0.70 -25.79
C ALA A 24 -12.04 -1.06 -24.43
N MET A 25 -12.33 -2.35 -24.23
CA MET A 25 -12.70 -2.83 -22.90
C MET A 25 -11.56 -2.36 -22.00
N PRO A 26 -11.86 -1.70 -20.87
CA PRO A 26 -10.83 -1.39 -19.91
C PRO A 26 -10.16 -2.73 -19.59
N ALA A 27 -8.88 -2.86 -19.92
CA ALA A 27 -8.09 -3.97 -19.47
C ALA A 27 -8.06 -3.84 -17.95
N PHE A 28 -8.89 -4.63 -17.26
CA PHE A 28 -8.73 -4.80 -15.83
C PHE A 28 -7.32 -5.31 -15.62
N SER A 29 -6.44 -4.46 -15.11
CA SER A 29 -5.08 -4.85 -14.81
C SER A 29 -5.13 -5.93 -13.74
N ALA A 30 -4.32 -6.99 -13.91
CA ALA A 30 -4.17 -7.98 -12.86
C ALA A 30 -3.59 -7.29 -11.60
N PRO A 31 -4.04 -7.67 -10.39
CA PRO A 31 -3.50 -7.14 -9.16
C PRO A 31 -1.99 -7.37 -9.08
N THR A 32 -1.26 -6.36 -8.60
CA THR A 32 0.20 -6.42 -8.45
C THR A 32 0.56 -6.95 -7.06
N HIS A 33 1.29 -8.07 -7.03
CA HIS A 33 1.89 -8.68 -5.85
C HIS A 33 3.40 -8.38 -5.79
N ILE A 34 4.04 -8.53 -4.64
CA ILE A 34 5.47 -8.26 -4.46
C ILE A 34 6.14 -9.45 -3.79
N LEU A 35 7.22 -9.96 -4.36
CA LEU A 35 8.05 -10.95 -3.70
C LEU A 35 8.92 -10.23 -2.65
N ILE A 36 8.77 -10.53 -1.37
CA ILE A 36 9.42 -9.78 -0.28
C ILE A 36 10.58 -10.53 0.38
N ASN A 37 10.61 -11.86 0.27
CA ASN A 37 11.72 -12.67 0.77
C ASN A 37 12.05 -13.82 -0.19
N VAL A 38 13.35 -14.15 -0.27
CA VAL A 38 13.90 -15.27 -1.03
C VAL A 38 15.03 -15.88 -0.21
N GLU A 39 14.88 -17.15 0.15
CA GLU A 39 15.93 -17.94 0.81
C GLU A 39 16.30 -19.13 -0.08
N GLY A 40 17.60 -19.36 -0.27
CA GLY A 40 18.08 -20.41 -1.15
C GLY A 40 17.84 -20.11 -2.63
N ASN A 41 17.54 -21.14 -3.44
CA ASN A 41 17.42 -21.02 -4.89
C ASN A 41 15.96 -20.97 -5.33
N VAL A 42 15.48 -19.75 -5.52
CA VAL A 42 14.13 -19.46 -6.05
C VAL A 42 14.25 -18.85 -7.44
N GLN A 43 13.35 -19.29 -8.34
CA GLN A 43 13.29 -18.78 -9.71
C GLN A 43 11.88 -18.34 -10.05
N VAL A 44 11.74 -17.28 -10.84
CA VAL A 44 10.44 -16.80 -11.31
C VAL A 44 10.37 -16.89 -12.83
N LYS A 45 9.20 -17.28 -13.31
CA LYS A 45 8.82 -17.18 -14.72
C LYS A 45 7.65 -16.22 -14.81
N LYS A 46 7.91 -15.01 -15.32
CA LYS A 46 6.83 -14.08 -15.67
C LYS A 46 6.04 -14.61 -16.87
N SER A 47 4.78 -14.23 -16.98
CA SER A 47 3.88 -14.62 -18.08
C SER A 47 4.48 -14.38 -19.47
N LYS A 48 5.24 -13.29 -19.64
CA LYS A 48 5.95 -12.93 -20.88
C LYS A 48 7.33 -13.58 -21.05
N TRP A 49 7.85 -14.25 -20.02
CA TRP A 49 9.16 -14.89 -20.06
C TRP A 49 9.06 -16.32 -20.60
N LYS A 50 10.07 -16.72 -21.38
CA LYS A 50 10.17 -18.10 -21.88
C LYS A 50 10.56 -19.07 -20.77
N ASP A 51 11.53 -18.66 -19.95
CA ASP A 51 12.20 -19.51 -18.97
C ASP A 51 12.08 -18.95 -17.54
N PHE A 52 12.42 -19.80 -16.57
CA PHE A 52 12.58 -19.41 -15.17
C PHE A 52 13.93 -18.73 -14.97
N ASN A 53 13.92 -17.57 -14.34
CA ASN A 53 15.12 -16.81 -14.01
C ASN A 53 15.30 -16.73 -12.50
N LYS A 54 16.55 -16.80 -12.04
CA LYS A 54 16.88 -16.46 -10.65
C LYS A 54 16.60 -14.98 -10.42
N ILE A 55 16.00 -14.67 -9.29
CA ILE A 55 15.59 -13.32 -8.93
C ILE A 55 15.85 -13.08 -7.44
N GLU A 56 15.91 -11.81 -7.07
CA GLU A 56 15.93 -11.38 -5.67
C GLU A 56 14.55 -10.89 -5.23
N ALA A 57 14.38 -10.69 -3.92
CA ALA A 57 13.23 -9.99 -3.39
C ALA A 57 13.12 -8.55 -3.96
N GLY A 58 11.91 -8.02 -3.95
CA GLY A 58 11.56 -6.70 -4.45
C GLY A 58 11.01 -6.66 -5.87
N ILE A 59 10.86 -7.82 -6.53
CA ILE A 59 10.19 -7.89 -7.84
C ILE A 59 8.67 -7.98 -7.69
N THR A 60 7.97 -7.46 -8.69
CA THR A 60 6.51 -7.59 -8.77
C THR A 60 6.10 -8.87 -9.46
N LEU A 61 4.91 -9.35 -9.14
CA LEU A 61 4.33 -10.57 -9.69
C LEU A 61 2.86 -10.31 -10.02
N ASN A 62 2.40 -10.83 -11.15
CA ASN A 62 0.97 -10.94 -11.44
C ASN A 62 0.48 -12.38 -11.19
N SER A 63 -0.83 -12.58 -11.16
CA SER A 63 -1.43 -13.88 -10.84
C SER A 63 -1.12 -14.99 -11.86
N GLN A 64 -0.69 -14.65 -13.07
CA GLN A 64 -0.29 -15.59 -14.11
C GLN A 64 1.20 -15.98 -14.06
N ASP A 65 1.99 -15.28 -13.25
CA ASP A 65 3.41 -15.61 -13.07
C ASP A 65 3.54 -16.94 -12.31
N LYS A 66 4.73 -17.54 -12.37
CA LYS A 66 5.07 -18.78 -11.65
C LYS A 66 6.34 -18.61 -10.87
N ILE A 67 6.39 -19.25 -9.71
CA ILE A 67 7.56 -19.32 -8.86
C ILE A 67 7.99 -20.78 -8.71
N LYS A 68 9.28 -21.03 -8.84
CA LYS A 68 9.89 -22.33 -8.66
C LYS A 68 10.79 -22.28 -7.43
N VAL A 69 10.43 -23.06 -6.43
CA VAL A 69 11.16 -23.23 -5.19
C VAL A 69 11.92 -24.57 -5.28
N ILE A 70 13.23 -24.53 -5.12
CA ILE A 70 14.09 -25.73 -5.15
C ILE A 70 14.23 -26.27 -3.71
N ASP A 71 14.71 -27.50 -3.55
CA ASP A 71 14.93 -28.11 -2.23
C ASP A 71 15.71 -27.18 -1.28
N ASN A 72 15.22 -27.07 -0.03
CA ASN A 72 15.74 -26.18 1.01
C ASN A 72 15.71 -24.68 0.66
N ALA A 73 14.85 -24.25 -0.26
CA ALA A 73 14.57 -22.86 -0.55
C ALA A 73 13.18 -22.45 -0.02
N SER A 74 12.98 -21.16 0.23
CA SER A 74 11.70 -20.60 0.62
C SER A 74 11.47 -19.23 -0.05
N ALA A 75 10.22 -18.83 -0.18
CA ALA A 75 9.84 -17.52 -0.70
C ALA A 75 8.64 -16.95 0.05
N THR A 76 8.66 -15.64 0.30
CA THR A 76 7.51 -14.91 0.85
C THR A 76 6.99 -13.90 -0.15
N ILE A 77 5.68 -13.92 -0.41
CA ILE A 77 5.00 -12.97 -1.29
C ILE A 77 4.04 -12.12 -0.47
N TYR A 78 4.15 -10.80 -0.64
CA TYR A 78 3.13 -9.84 -0.21
C TYR A 78 2.06 -9.73 -1.29
N CYS A 79 0.88 -10.28 -0.99
CA CYS A 79 -0.23 -10.33 -1.90
C CYS A 79 -0.96 -8.97 -1.95
N SER A 80 -1.73 -8.74 -3.01
CA SER A 80 -2.46 -7.47 -3.22
C SER A 80 -3.63 -7.33 -2.23
N ASP A 81 -4.10 -8.40 -1.63
CA ASP A 81 -5.06 -8.35 -0.53
C ASP A 81 -4.39 -8.03 0.83
N LYS A 82 -3.08 -7.67 0.82
CA LYS A 82 -2.24 -7.34 1.98
C LYS A 82 -1.91 -8.52 2.89
N THR A 83 -2.20 -9.74 2.45
CA THR A 83 -1.78 -10.97 3.14
C THR A 83 -0.36 -11.36 2.74
N LYS A 84 0.29 -12.19 3.56
CA LYS A 84 1.56 -12.84 3.21
C LYS A 84 1.28 -14.28 2.84
N TRP A 85 1.89 -14.73 1.75
CA TRP A 85 1.94 -16.14 1.39
C TRP A 85 3.37 -16.65 1.47
N ILE A 86 3.57 -17.66 2.31
CA ILE A 86 4.86 -18.33 2.51
C ILE A 86 4.86 -19.63 1.70
N ILE A 87 5.91 -19.81 0.90
CA ILE A 87 6.12 -20.99 0.07
C ILE A 87 7.39 -21.69 0.56
N ASP A 88 7.21 -22.72 1.36
CA ASP A 88 8.26 -23.53 1.99
C ASP A 88 8.40 -24.94 1.38
N LYS A 89 7.49 -25.28 0.46
CA LYS A 89 7.49 -26.57 -0.24
C LYS A 89 8.16 -26.47 -1.61
N PRO A 90 9.14 -27.34 -1.91
CA PRO A 90 9.73 -27.40 -3.24
C PRO A 90 8.69 -27.68 -4.32
N GLY A 91 8.88 -27.11 -5.50
CA GLY A 91 7.97 -27.26 -6.63
C GLY A 91 7.79 -26.00 -7.46
N ILE A 92 6.92 -26.10 -8.45
CA ILE A 92 6.45 -24.96 -9.23
C ILE A 92 5.06 -24.59 -8.72
N HIS A 93 4.90 -23.34 -8.30
CA HIS A 93 3.66 -22.77 -7.79
C HIS A 93 3.23 -21.62 -8.69
N SER A 94 1.93 -21.52 -8.97
CA SER A 94 1.36 -20.36 -9.65
C SER A 94 1.07 -19.29 -8.61
N ILE A 95 1.21 -18.01 -8.97
CA ILE A 95 0.96 -16.95 -7.98
C ILE A 95 -0.49 -16.94 -7.50
N SER A 96 -1.42 -17.30 -8.38
CA SER A 96 -2.84 -17.53 -8.07
C SER A 96 -3.10 -18.61 -7.01
N ASP A 97 -2.13 -19.48 -6.70
CA ASP A 97 -2.35 -20.60 -5.76
C ASP A 97 -2.43 -20.11 -4.30
N GLY A 98 -1.76 -19.00 -3.97
CA GLY A 98 -1.80 -18.42 -2.62
C GLY A 98 -2.03 -16.92 -2.54
N CYS A 99 -1.82 -16.17 -3.62
CA CYS A 99 -2.33 -14.80 -3.71
C CYS A 99 -3.64 -14.79 -4.49
N SER A 100 -4.70 -14.33 -3.84
CA SER A 100 -5.99 -14.19 -4.51
C SER A 100 -5.89 -13.19 -5.67
N GLU A 101 -6.53 -13.50 -6.80
CA GLU A 101 -6.83 -12.53 -7.84
C GLU A 101 -7.83 -11.54 -7.24
N GLY A 102 -7.30 -10.51 -6.55
CA GLY A 102 -7.98 -9.33 -6.01
C GLY A 102 -9.43 -9.57 -5.64
N SER A 103 -9.71 -9.68 -4.33
CA SER A 103 -11.05 -9.87 -3.76
C SER A 103 -12.15 -9.42 -4.72
N LYS A 104 -12.97 -10.37 -5.20
CA LYS A 104 -14.28 -10.06 -5.79
C LYS A 104 -14.86 -8.96 -4.92
N ILE A 105 -15.23 -7.85 -5.53
CA ILE A 105 -15.88 -6.74 -4.85
C ILE A 105 -17.00 -7.38 -4.01
N SER A 106 -16.80 -7.52 -2.70
CA SER A 106 -17.91 -7.69 -1.79
C SER A 106 -18.53 -6.31 -1.75
N LEU A 107 -19.39 -6.05 -2.74
CA LEU A 107 -20.41 -5.03 -2.65
C LEU A 107 -21.20 -5.42 -1.41
N LEU A 108 -20.83 -4.84 -0.27
CA LEU A 108 -21.44 -5.04 1.03
C LEU A 108 -21.25 -6.50 1.51
N ASP A 109 -20.33 -6.69 2.46
CA ASP A 109 -20.67 -7.60 3.55
C ASP A 109 -21.86 -6.94 4.26
N GLN A 110 -23.08 -7.23 3.79
CA GLN A 110 -24.29 -7.00 4.56
C GLN A 110 -24.19 -7.95 5.74
N GLY A 111 -23.43 -7.52 6.75
CA GLY A 111 -23.40 -8.15 8.05
C GLY A 111 -24.84 -8.40 8.46
N ASN A 112 -25.15 -9.66 8.67
CA ASN A 112 -26.48 -10.10 9.03
C ASN A 112 -26.99 -9.25 10.20
N ASN A 113 -28.13 -8.67 9.92
CA ASN A 113 -28.81 -7.65 10.67
C ASN A 113 -29.30 -8.22 12.01
N HIS A 114 -28.67 -7.83 13.13
CA HIS A 114 -29.37 -7.67 14.40
C HIS A 114 -28.56 -6.78 15.37
N SER A 115 -28.45 -5.49 15.02
CA SER A 115 -28.44 -4.41 16.01
C SER A 115 -28.84 -3.11 15.32
N THR A 116 -29.93 -2.51 15.79
CA THR A 116 -30.58 -1.30 15.31
C THR A 116 -29.77 -0.03 15.64
N ARG A 117 -28.52 0.03 15.17
CA ARG A 117 -27.75 1.25 14.97
C ARG A 117 -26.97 1.07 13.68
N GLY A 118 -27.39 1.78 12.62
CA GLY A 118 -26.72 1.72 11.32
C GLY A 118 -25.21 1.96 11.45
N PRO A 119 -24.39 1.44 10.52
CA PRO A 119 -22.96 1.71 10.52
C PRO A 119 -22.76 3.23 10.56
N LYS A 120 -22.17 3.73 11.66
CA LYS A 120 -21.80 5.15 11.78
C LYS A 120 -20.94 5.48 10.56
N ALA A 121 -21.26 6.59 9.91
CA ALA A 121 -20.70 7.04 8.65
C ALA A 121 -19.15 6.97 8.63
N PRO A 122 -18.52 6.74 7.46
CA PRO A 122 -17.08 6.84 7.31
C PRO A 122 -16.59 8.18 7.85
N ALA A 123 -15.36 8.20 8.39
CA ALA A 123 -14.72 9.47 8.70
C ALA A 123 -14.55 10.22 7.37
N PHE A 124 -15.38 11.24 7.15
CA PHE A 124 -15.26 12.10 5.99
C PHE A 124 -13.85 12.67 5.95
N GLU A 125 -13.25 12.74 4.77
CA GLU A 125 -11.92 13.32 4.53
C GLU A 125 -11.71 14.62 5.32
N GLU A 126 -12.69 15.53 5.28
CA GLU A 126 -12.68 16.80 6.00
C GLU A 126 -12.60 16.66 7.54
N SER A 127 -13.14 15.58 8.10
CA SER A 127 -13.05 15.31 9.54
C SER A 127 -11.68 14.78 9.93
N LEU A 128 -11.09 13.89 9.13
CA LEU A 128 -9.77 13.30 9.40
C LEU A 128 -8.66 14.35 9.33
N GLU A 129 -8.74 15.30 8.39
CA GLU A 129 -7.79 16.41 8.26
C GLU A 129 -7.71 17.30 9.51
N LYS A 130 -8.76 17.29 10.36
CA LYS A 130 -8.86 18.10 11.58
C LYS A 130 -8.39 17.36 12.84
N LEU A 131 -7.91 16.12 12.72
CA LEU A 131 -7.49 15.31 13.85
C LEU A 131 -5.98 15.05 13.83
N PRO A 132 -5.32 15.04 15.01
CA PRO A 132 -3.91 14.67 15.11
C PRO A 132 -3.77 13.14 15.16
N TYR A 133 -4.28 12.43 14.15
CA TYR A 133 -4.20 10.97 14.11
C TYR A 133 -2.73 10.53 14.07
N LEU A 134 -2.42 9.45 14.80
CA LEU A 134 -1.07 8.91 14.85
C LEU A 134 -0.69 8.40 13.47
N VAL A 135 0.46 8.84 12.96
CA VAL A 135 1.04 8.37 11.71
C VAL A 135 2.02 7.25 11.99
N SER A 136 2.84 7.43 13.04
CA SER A 136 3.85 6.45 13.41
C SER A 136 4.30 6.60 14.88
N PRO A 137 4.64 5.51 15.59
CA PRO A 137 4.40 4.10 15.21
C PRO A 137 2.91 3.76 15.33
N ARG A 138 2.30 3.25 14.25
CA ARG A 138 0.86 2.95 14.22
C ARG A 138 0.65 1.48 13.91
N LYS A 139 0.03 0.73 14.83
CA LYS A 139 -0.35 -0.67 14.66
C LYS A 139 0.82 -1.53 14.15
N THR A 140 1.94 -1.43 14.83
CA THR A 140 3.22 -2.02 14.40
C THR A 140 4.00 -2.55 15.58
N TYR A 141 4.90 -3.48 15.28
CA TYR A 141 6.00 -3.85 16.15
C TYR A 141 7.14 -2.84 15.97
N VAL A 142 7.93 -2.63 17.02
CA VAL A 142 9.13 -1.80 16.98
C VAL A 142 10.31 -2.56 17.56
N LEU A 143 11.46 -2.44 16.89
CA LEU A 143 12.74 -2.87 17.41
C LEU A 143 13.22 -1.78 18.40
N ASN A 144 13.67 -2.19 19.59
CA ASN A 144 13.94 -1.29 20.72
C ASN A 144 14.85 -0.10 20.32
N ALA A 145 14.33 1.14 20.45
CA ALA A 145 14.94 2.49 20.35
C ALA A 145 15.99 2.82 19.24
N PRO A 146 16.01 4.05 18.67
CA PRO A 146 15.21 5.24 19.00
C PRO A 146 13.87 5.31 18.24
N LEU A 147 12.82 5.73 18.95
CA LEU A 147 11.47 5.83 18.41
C LEU A 147 11.07 7.30 18.18
N THR A 148 10.59 7.62 16.98
CA THR A 148 9.98 8.92 16.68
C THR A 148 8.47 8.76 16.54
N ILE A 149 7.73 9.50 17.36
CA ILE A 149 6.28 9.58 17.29
C ILE A 149 5.92 10.73 16.33
N ARG A 150 5.09 10.45 15.32
CA ARG A 150 4.63 11.44 14.33
C ARG A 150 3.12 11.34 14.14
N TRP A 151 2.47 12.47 13.95
CA TRP A 151 1.02 12.58 13.74
C TRP A 151 0.68 13.56 12.63
N ASN A 152 -0.59 13.57 12.23
CA ASN A 152 -1.12 14.53 11.28
C ASN A 152 -1.19 15.95 11.86
N GLU A 153 -0.76 16.93 11.08
CA GLU A 153 -0.90 18.35 11.45
C GLU A 153 -2.38 18.74 11.50
N VAL A 154 -2.74 19.57 12.48
CA VAL A 154 -4.11 20.04 12.68
C VAL A 154 -4.17 21.52 12.34
N PRO A 155 -4.99 21.94 11.37
CA PRO A 155 -5.11 23.34 11.00
C PRO A 155 -5.41 24.25 12.19
N GLY A 156 -4.56 25.28 12.37
CA GLY A 156 -4.70 26.27 13.46
C GLY A 156 -4.21 25.80 14.84
N ALA A 157 -3.72 24.56 14.97
CA ALA A 157 -2.99 24.15 16.15
C ALA A 157 -1.58 24.74 16.14
N THR A 158 -1.06 25.07 17.33
CA THR A 158 0.29 25.63 17.49
C THR A 158 1.12 24.88 18.51
N ASN A 159 0.53 23.92 19.21
CA ASN A 159 1.16 23.09 20.21
C ASN A 159 0.38 21.76 20.35
N TYR A 160 1.10 20.70 20.65
CA TYR A 160 0.58 19.37 20.86
C TYR A 160 1.09 18.83 22.19
N LYS A 161 0.22 18.11 22.88
CA LYS A 161 0.55 17.27 24.03
C LYS A 161 0.52 15.81 23.59
N VAL A 162 1.62 15.11 23.79
CA VAL A 162 1.79 13.70 23.43
C VAL A 162 1.95 12.91 24.71
N LYS A 163 1.18 11.82 24.83
CA LYS A 163 1.20 10.94 26.00
C LYS A 163 1.40 9.48 25.57
N VAL A 164 2.29 8.78 26.28
CA VAL A 164 2.55 7.34 26.18
C VAL A 164 2.64 6.80 27.61
N GLU A 165 1.61 6.10 28.08
CA GLU A 165 1.49 5.73 29.50
C GLU A 165 1.71 6.93 30.44
N ASP A 166 2.69 6.88 31.35
CA ASP A 166 3.05 7.98 32.26
C ASP A 166 3.97 9.04 31.64
N TRP A 167 4.50 8.78 30.45
CA TRP A 167 5.33 9.72 29.71
C TRP A 167 4.46 10.77 29.01
N GLU A 168 4.74 12.05 29.25
CA GLU A 168 4.05 13.18 28.62
C GLU A 168 5.05 14.28 28.23
N ARG A 169 4.87 14.84 27.03
CA ARG A 169 5.64 15.99 26.53
C ARG A 169 4.75 16.91 25.70
N GLU A 170 5.16 18.18 25.62
CA GLU A 170 4.58 19.15 24.69
C GLU A 170 5.58 19.54 23.60
N THR A 171 5.08 19.79 22.39
CA THR A 171 5.89 20.25 21.26
C THR A 171 5.05 21.06 20.27
N LYS A 172 5.71 21.96 19.54
CA LYS A 172 5.11 22.72 18.42
C LYS A 172 5.20 21.97 17.09
N GLU A 173 6.07 20.98 17.01
CA GLU A 173 6.28 20.15 15.82
C GLU A 173 5.22 19.05 15.74
N CYS A 174 5.00 18.48 14.56
CA CYS A 174 4.11 17.30 14.37
C CYS A 174 4.82 15.96 14.60
N GLN A 175 5.96 16.00 15.26
CA GLN A 175 6.74 14.83 15.65
C GLN A 175 7.54 15.08 16.93
N ILE A 176 7.87 14.00 17.64
CA ILE A 176 8.71 14.03 18.83
C ILE A 176 9.52 12.75 18.97
N SER A 177 10.77 12.86 19.42
CA SER A 177 11.56 11.69 19.84
C SER A 177 11.02 11.19 21.17
N TYR A 178 10.71 9.91 21.25
CA TYR A 178 10.34 9.27 22.51
C TYR A 178 11.61 8.95 23.31
N ASP A 179 11.73 9.55 24.49
CA ASP A 179 12.83 9.37 25.46
C ASP A 179 12.39 8.62 26.72
N GLY A 180 11.19 8.02 26.71
CA GLY A 180 10.71 7.18 27.80
C GLY A 180 11.31 5.76 27.75
N GLU A 181 11.09 5.02 28.83
CA GLU A 181 11.51 3.61 28.91
C GLU A 181 10.55 2.72 28.10
N LEU A 182 11.11 1.66 27.51
CA LEU A 182 10.39 0.63 26.78
C LEU A 182 10.75 -0.74 27.36
N GLU A 183 9.73 -1.50 27.73
CA GLU A 183 9.86 -2.86 28.20
C GLU A 183 9.72 -3.82 27.00
N PRO A 184 10.58 -4.85 26.88
CA PRO A 184 10.39 -5.93 25.92
C PRO A 184 9.01 -6.56 26.05
N GLY A 185 8.36 -6.83 24.91
CA GLY A 185 6.97 -7.32 24.88
C GLY A 185 5.91 -6.28 25.27
N GLY A 186 6.31 -5.09 25.69
CA GLY A 186 5.42 -4.04 26.18
C GLY A 186 4.49 -3.50 25.09
N TYR A 187 3.20 -3.41 25.43
CA TYR A 187 2.17 -2.82 24.57
C TYR A 187 1.89 -1.38 25.01
N TYR A 188 2.06 -0.42 24.10
CA TYR A 188 1.96 1.01 24.41
C TYR A 188 0.89 1.68 23.56
N ARG A 189 0.10 2.56 24.20
CA ARG A 189 -0.86 3.43 23.51
C ARG A 189 -0.38 4.86 23.49
N ILE A 190 -0.62 5.52 22.36
CA ILE A 190 -0.25 6.92 22.16
C ILE A 190 -1.52 7.76 22.06
N THR A 191 -1.55 8.88 22.79
CA THR A 191 -2.58 9.91 22.65
C THR A 191 -1.92 11.24 22.28
N ILE A 192 -2.47 11.91 21.26
CA ILE A 192 -2.05 13.25 20.85
C ILE A 192 -3.23 14.19 21.01
N VAL A 193 -3.01 15.31 21.69
CA VAL A 193 -4.02 16.36 21.88
C VAL A 193 -3.43 17.69 21.40
N ALA A 194 -4.08 18.31 20.42
CA ALA A 194 -3.76 19.65 19.96
C ALA A 194 -4.29 20.70 20.95
N ASN A 195 -3.64 21.86 21.01
CA ASN A 195 -4.05 22.96 21.90
C ASN A 195 -5.42 23.57 21.58
N ASN A 196 -5.98 23.29 20.39
CA ASN A 196 -7.35 23.66 20.01
C ASN A 196 -8.40 22.61 20.47
N GLY A 197 -7.99 21.56 21.18
CA GLY A 197 -8.86 20.52 21.72
C GLY A 197 -9.01 19.27 20.84
N ALA A 198 -8.53 19.29 19.59
CA ALA A 198 -8.59 18.11 18.72
C ALA A 198 -7.71 16.98 19.28
N THR A 199 -8.19 15.74 19.25
CA THR A 199 -7.50 14.58 19.84
C THR A 199 -7.43 13.40 18.87
N SER A 200 -6.34 12.64 18.94
CA SER A 200 -6.15 11.41 18.17
C SER A 200 -7.16 10.32 18.53
N GLN A 201 -7.87 10.47 19.65
CA GLN A 201 -8.91 9.56 20.12
C GLN A 201 -10.24 9.74 19.39
N ASP A 202 -10.47 10.89 18.74
CA ASP A 202 -11.69 11.16 17.98
C ASP A 202 -11.67 10.50 16.59
N GLU A 203 -10.59 9.78 16.25
CA GLU A 203 -10.50 9.00 15.01
C GLU A 203 -11.54 7.85 15.05
N TYR A 204 -12.63 8.00 14.29
CA TYR A 204 -13.77 7.06 14.26
C TYR A 204 -13.40 5.63 13.81
N GLY A 205 -13.89 4.60 14.52
CA GLY A 205 -13.88 3.21 14.04
C GLY A 205 -13.87 2.12 15.12
N SER A 206 -15.06 1.79 15.64
CA SER A 206 -15.42 0.69 16.55
C SER A 206 -14.73 0.59 17.93
N GLU A 207 -15.53 0.22 18.92
CA GLU A 207 -15.21 0.02 20.35
C GLU A 207 -14.10 -1.01 20.65
N GLU A 208 -13.35 -1.48 19.63
CA GLU A 208 -12.31 -2.51 19.73
C GLU A 208 -10.96 -2.17 19.05
N LYS A 209 -10.81 -1.08 18.29
CA LYS A 209 -9.60 -0.90 17.44
C LYS A 209 -9.08 0.53 17.41
N ASN A 210 -8.61 1.03 18.55
CA ASN A 210 -7.71 2.18 18.56
C ASN A 210 -6.46 1.80 17.74
N ASN A 211 -6.14 2.49 16.64
CA ASN A 211 -4.93 2.22 15.84
C ASN A 211 -3.68 2.89 16.45
N ASN A 212 -3.84 3.66 17.53
CA ASN A 212 -2.78 4.43 18.16
C ASN A 212 -1.97 3.58 19.15
N TRP A 213 -1.40 2.47 18.70
CA TRP A 213 -0.55 1.60 19.51
C TRP A 213 0.66 1.09 18.76
N PHE A 214 1.65 0.65 19.53
CA PHE A 214 2.77 -0.16 19.08
C PHE A 214 3.11 -1.20 20.16
N MET A 215 3.82 -2.25 19.75
CA MET A 215 4.35 -3.25 20.68
C MET A 215 5.85 -3.38 20.50
N VAL A 216 6.59 -3.43 21.61
CA VAL A 216 8.03 -3.66 21.60
C VAL A 216 8.26 -5.15 21.42
N LEU A 217 9.20 -5.53 20.56
CA LEU A 217 9.58 -6.94 20.42
C LEU A 217 10.13 -7.50 21.74
N GLU A 218 9.90 -8.79 21.98
CA GLU A 218 10.53 -9.52 23.08
C GLU A 218 12.05 -9.58 22.88
N ASP A 219 12.83 -9.69 23.96
CA ASP A 219 14.30 -9.63 23.89
C ASP A 219 14.89 -10.66 22.91
N GLU A 220 14.43 -11.92 22.98
CA GLU A 220 14.91 -12.99 22.10
C GLU A 220 14.61 -12.68 20.61
N GLU A 221 13.40 -12.20 20.32
CA GLU A 221 13.00 -11.83 18.95
C GLU A 221 13.76 -10.59 18.47
N ALA A 222 13.96 -9.62 19.35
CA ALA A 222 14.68 -8.39 19.06
C ALA A 222 16.17 -8.66 18.79
N GLU A 223 16.83 -9.49 19.60
CA GLU A 223 18.22 -9.88 19.41
C GLU A 223 18.43 -10.64 18.10
N ALA A 224 17.57 -11.62 17.81
CA ALA A 224 17.62 -12.36 16.55
C ALA A 224 17.44 -11.42 15.34
N LEU A 225 16.46 -10.53 15.40
CA LEU A 225 16.19 -9.57 14.32
C LEU A 225 17.31 -8.54 14.16
N GLN A 226 17.95 -8.11 15.24
CA GLN A 226 19.12 -7.22 15.19
C GLN A 226 20.29 -7.87 14.48
N GLU A 227 20.55 -9.15 14.73
CA GLU A 227 21.62 -9.88 14.04
C GLU A 227 21.30 -10.07 12.56
N GLU A 228 20.07 -10.45 12.21
CA GLU A 228 19.62 -10.51 10.81
C GLU A 228 19.76 -9.15 10.10
N LEU A 229 19.34 -8.07 10.75
CA LEU A 229 19.46 -6.71 10.23
C LEU A 229 20.92 -6.32 10.04
N ARG A 230 21.79 -6.64 11.00
CA ARG A 230 23.23 -6.38 10.90
C ARG A 230 23.82 -7.08 9.68
N GLN A 231 23.52 -8.36 9.49
CA GLN A 231 23.98 -9.13 8.34
C GLN A 231 23.44 -8.54 7.03
N LYS A 232 22.16 -8.15 7.00
CA LYS A 232 21.54 -7.49 5.86
C LYS A 232 22.25 -6.19 5.49
N LEU A 233 22.51 -5.32 6.47
CA LEU A 233 23.19 -4.05 6.26
C LEU A 233 24.63 -4.25 5.77
N GLU A 234 25.35 -5.23 6.30
CA GLU A 234 26.71 -5.55 5.83
C GLU A 234 26.71 -6.04 4.39
N ALA A 235 25.80 -6.95 4.02
CA ALA A 235 25.65 -7.40 2.64
C ALA A 235 25.29 -6.24 1.69
N LEU A 236 24.46 -5.29 2.14
CA LEU A 236 24.11 -4.11 1.33
C LEU A 236 25.27 -3.13 1.18
N LYS A 237 26.20 -3.01 2.15
CA LYS A 237 27.39 -2.16 2.00
C LYS A 237 28.27 -2.66 0.85
N GLU A 238 28.55 -3.96 0.82
CA GLU A 238 29.42 -4.60 -0.18
C GLU A 238 28.75 -4.76 -1.56
N ALA A 239 27.42 -4.60 -1.64
CA ALA A 239 26.70 -4.72 -2.90
C ALA A 239 26.98 -3.53 -3.84
N ASP A 240 27.30 -3.85 -5.10
CA ASP A 240 27.35 -2.91 -6.23
C ASP A 240 25.93 -2.54 -6.69
N LYS A 241 25.26 -1.74 -5.86
CA LYS A 241 23.87 -1.28 -6.03
C LYS A 241 23.78 0.21 -5.73
N THR A 242 22.84 0.88 -6.38
CA THR A 242 22.49 2.27 -6.05
C THR A 242 21.89 2.37 -4.64
N GLN A 243 21.92 3.57 -4.04
CA GLN A 243 21.29 3.78 -2.73
C GLN A 243 19.79 3.45 -2.76
N GLU A 244 19.08 3.82 -3.81
CA GLU A 244 17.65 3.50 -3.98
C GLU A 244 17.40 1.99 -4.02
N GLU A 245 18.28 1.19 -4.62
CA GLU A 245 18.18 -0.28 -4.61
C GLU A 245 18.48 -0.88 -3.24
N LYS A 246 19.45 -0.31 -2.50
CA LYS A 246 19.75 -0.73 -1.13
C LYS A 246 18.57 -0.44 -0.19
N ASP A 247 18.03 0.77 -0.27
CA ASP A 247 16.86 1.20 0.49
C ASP A 247 15.63 0.35 0.16
N TRP A 248 15.35 0.12 -1.12
CA TRP A 248 14.27 -0.79 -1.53
C TRP A 248 14.45 -2.20 -0.96
N SER A 249 15.68 -2.74 -1.02
CA SER A 249 15.95 -4.06 -0.45
C SER A 249 15.79 -4.10 1.07
N LEU A 250 16.11 -3.01 1.78
CA LEU A 250 15.95 -2.90 3.22
C LEU A 250 14.46 -2.76 3.60
N ALA A 251 13.68 -2.02 2.81
CA ALA A 251 12.22 -1.94 2.97
C ALA A 251 11.56 -3.33 2.82
N MET A 252 12.00 -4.16 1.87
CA MET A 252 11.45 -5.52 1.71
C MET A 252 11.76 -6.40 2.92
N PHE A 253 12.98 -6.28 3.48
CA PHE A 253 13.37 -6.97 4.70
C PHE A 253 12.45 -6.58 5.86
N TYR A 254 12.25 -5.29 6.12
CA TYR A 254 11.36 -4.84 7.20
C TYR A 254 9.89 -5.23 6.96
N LEU A 255 9.45 -5.25 5.71
CA LEU A 255 8.09 -5.66 5.35
C LEU A 255 7.83 -7.14 5.65
N ASP A 256 8.80 -8.01 5.36
CA ASP A 256 8.73 -9.44 5.70
C ASP A 256 8.55 -9.66 7.21
N LYS A 257 9.26 -8.85 8.00
CA LYS A 257 9.22 -8.82 9.48
C LYS A 257 8.06 -8.01 10.08
N GLU A 258 7.17 -7.48 9.23
CA GLU A 258 6.02 -6.66 9.64
C GLU A 258 6.33 -5.38 10.41
N LEU A 259 7.57 -4.89 10.29
CA LEU A 259 8.04 -3.64 10.86
C LEU A 259 7.57 -2.46 9.99
N ASN A 260 6.26 -2.20 9.97
CA ASN A 260 5.64 -1.22 9.08
C ASN A 260 6.20 0.19 9.29
N PHE A 261 6.63 0.53 10.52
CA PHE A 261 7.29 1.81 10.82
C PHE A 261 8.54 2.03 9.97
N ASP A 262 9.47 1.08 10.01
CA ASP A 262 10.74 1.14 9.31
C ASP A 262 10.53 1.13 7.79
N VAL A 263 9.56 0.34 7.31
CA VAL A 263 9.18 0.35 5.89
C VAL A 263 8.69 1.74 5.46
N ILE A 264 7.79 2.35 6.23
CA ILE A 264 7.25 3.69 5.92
C ILE A 264 8.37 4.73 5.85
N GLN A 265 9.28 4.74 6.84
CA GLN A 265 10.40 5.70 6.84
C GLN A 265 11.24 5.62 5.56
N ILE A 266 11.58 4.40 5.15
CA ILE A 266 12.40 4.18 3.96
C ILE A 266 11.64 4.60 2.71
N LEU A 267 10.39 4.14 2.54
CA LEU A 267 9.61 4.43 1.34
C LEU A 267 9.27 5.93 1.21
N GLU A 268 8.97 6.62 2.31
CA GLU A 268 8.82 8.08 2.30
C GLU A 268 10.11 8.80 1.90
N GLY A 269 11.26 8.32 2.39
CA GLY A 269 12.58 8.82 1.98
C GLY A 269 12.81 8.66 0.48
N LEU A 270 12.42 7.53 -0.10
CA LEU A 270 12.48 7.27 -1.54
C LEU A 270 11.54 8.17 -2.35
N VAL A 271 10.30 8.38 -1.88
CA VAL A 271 9.37 9.32 -2.53
C VAL A 271 9.94 10.73 -2.49
N LYS A 272 10.46 11.17 -1.33
CA LYS A 272 11.03 12.51 -1.14
C LYS A 272 12.28 12.76 -1.97
N SER A 273 13.08 11.72 -2.23
CA SER A 273 14.25 11.80 -3.12
C SER A 273 13.90 11.75 -4.61
N GLY A 274 12.62 11.59 -4.96
CA GLY A 274 12.13 11.61 -6.33
C GLY A 274 12.25 10.27 -7.05
N SER A 275 12.15 9.15 -6.32
CA SER A 275 12.15 7.80 -6.88
C SER A 275 11.26 7.68 -8.11
N GLN A 276 11.74 7.01 -9.15
CA GLN A 276 10.97 6.72 -10.36
C GLN A 276 10.39 5.30 -10.36
N LYS A 277 10.47 4.58 -9.24
CA LYS A 277 9.96 3.21 -9.09
C LYS A 277 8.48 3.24 -8.69
N LEU A 278 7.60 2.74 -9.54
CA LEU A 278 6.15 2.67 -9.28
C LEU A 278 5.83 1.78 -8.07
N GLU A 279 6.66 0.77 -7.83
CA GLU A 279 6.66 -0.12 -6.68
C GLU A 279 6.66 0.64 -5.35
N VAL A 280 7.45 1.73 -5.26
CA VAL A 280 7.61 2.53 -4.04
C VAL A 280 6.28 3.19 -3.67
N TYR A 281 5.66 3.89 -4.64
CA TYR A 281 4.37 4.55 -4.43
C TYR A 281 3.26 3.54 -4.15
N TYR A 282 3.19 2.47 -4.94
CA TYR A 282 2.16 1.46 -4.75
C TYR A 282 2.24 0.82 -3.36
N LEU A 283 3.43 0.39 -2.94
CA LEU A 283 3.61 -0.26 -1.65
C LEU A 283 3.37 0.71 -0.48
N LEU A 284 3.88 1.94 -0.54
CA LEU A 284 3.66 2.92 0.51
C LEU A 284 2.17 3.23 0.68
N GLY A 285 1.44 3.43 -0.42
CA GLY A 285 0.00 3.62 -0.38
C GLY A 285 -0.75 2.41 0.21
N ASP A 286 -0.32 1.19 -0.13
CA ASP A 286 -0.95 -0.04 0.38
C ASP A 286 -0.72 -0.23 1.88
N ILE A 287 0.49 0.08 2.37
CA ILE A 287 0.82 0.07 3.79
C ILE A 287 0.03 1.14 4.53
N TYR A 288 -0.03 2.38 4.04
CA TYR A 288 -0.86 3.41 4.65
C TYR A 288 -2.33 2.98 4.75
N GLN A 289 -2.88 2.40 3.68
CA GLN A 289 -4.25 1.88 3.72
C GLN A 289 -4.40 0.72 4.72
N LYS A 290 -3.42 -0.20 4.82
CA LYS A 290 -3.41 -1.29 5.82
C LYS A 290 -3.43 -0.77 7.25
N LEU A 291 -2.79 0.38 7.49
CA LEU A 291 -2.74 1.04 8.80
C LEU A 291 -3.93 1.99 9.04
N GLY A 292 -4.81 2.19 8.05
CA GLY A 292 -5.95 3.11 8.14
C GLY A 292 -5.61 4.58 7.89
N LEU A 293 -4.41 4.88 7.40
CA LEU A 293 -3.93 6.22 7.03
C LEU A 293 -4.47 6.59 5.63
N ASN A 294 -5.80 6.62 5.49
CA ASN A 294 -6.47 6.66 4.18
C ASN A 294 -6.17 7.94 3.37
N LEU A 295 -5.99 9.10 4.03
CA LEU A 295 -5.60 10.35 3.36
C LEU A 295 -4.19 10.25 2.77
N MET A 296 -3.24 9.73 3.54
CA MET A 296 -1.86 9.53 3.10
C MET A 296 -1.79 8.47 1.99
N ALA A 297 -2.58 7.40 2.10
CA ALA A 297 -2.71 6.39 1.04
C ALA A 297 -3.22 7.02 -0.26
N LYS A 298 -4.27 7.85 -0.19
CA LYS A 298 -4.83 8.55 -1.36
C LYS A 298 -3.79 9.43 -2.03
N ASP A 299 -3.09 10.28 -1.28
CA ASP A 299 -2.06 11.17 -1.82
C ASP A 299 -0.95 10.39 -2.54
N ILE A 300 -0.39 9.37 -1.89
CA ILE A 300 0.67 8.55 -2.48
C ILE A 300 0.19 7.79 -3.72
N PHE A 301 -1.02 7.23 -3.71
CA PHE A 301 -1.58 6.59 -4.89
C PHE A 301 -1.82 7.58 -6.02
N GLN A 302 -2.21 8.83 -5.75
CA GLN A 302 -2.33 9.86 -6.78
C GLN A 302 -0.96 10.21 -7.40
N GLN A 303 0.10 10.31 -6.59
CA GLN A 303 1.46 10.49 -7.09
C GLN A 303 1.90 9.31 -7.97
N GLY A 304 1.69 8.07 -7.50
CA GLY A 304 1.98 6.86 -8.27
C GLY A 304 1.17 6.75 -9.56
N LEU A 305 -0.10 7.20 -9.56
CA LEU A 305 -0.94 7.24 -10.75
C LEU A 305 -0.36 8.20 -11.79
N ALA A 306 0.03 9.41 -11.38
CA ALA A 306 0.67 10.38 -12.27
C ALA A 306 1.95 9.81 -12.90
N LEU A 307 2.81 9.19 -12.09
CA LEU A 307 4.02 8.53 -12.56
C LEU A 307 3.73 7.38 -13.53
N SER A 308 2.70 6.56 -13.25
CA SER A 308 2.34 5.42 -14.11
C SER A 308 1.87 5.87 -15.50
N VAL A 309 1.17 7.00 -15.56
CA VAL A 309 0.75 7.64 -16.82
C VAL A 309 1.97 8.17 -17.58
N GLN A 310 2.87 8.86 -16.88
CA GLN A 310 4.10 9.38 -17.46
C GLN A 310 4.97 8.27 -18.07
N GLN A 311 5.09 7.13 -17.39
CA GLN A 311 5.87 5.98 -17.84
C GLN A 311 5.15 5.08 -18.84
N GLY A 312 3.86 5.34 -19.12
CA GLY A 312 3.04 4.47 -19.97
C GLY A 312 2.81 3.07 -19.39
N ASN A 313 2.95 2.90 -18.07
CA ASN A 313 2.80 1.62 -17.39
C ASN A 313 1.32 1.35 -17.07
N SER A 314 0.64 0.68 -18.00
CA SER A 314 -0.80 0.38 -17.89
C SER A 314 -1.15 -0.56 -16.74
N GLU A 315 -0.23 -1.45 -16.36
CA GLU A 315 -0.44 -2.41 -15.28
C GLU A 315 -0.54 -1.68 -13.94
N TYR A 316 0.49 -0.91 -13.59
CA TYR A 316 0.47 -0.08 -12.40
C TYR A 316 -0.64 0.95 -12.40
N LYS A 317 -0.92 1.56 -13.55
CA LYS A 317 -2.04 2.49 -13.68
C LYS A 317 -3.34 1.84 -13.25
N GLY A 318 -3.66 0.66 -13.79
CA GLY A 318 -4.89 -0.06 -13.45
C GLY A 318 -4.93 -0.49 -11.98
N SER A 319 -3.82 -1.03 -11.45
CA SER A 319 -3.71 -1.44 -10.04
C SER A 319 -3.90 -0.26 -9.09
N ILE A 320 -3.27 0.89 -9.36
CA ILE A 320 -3.38 2.10 -8.52
C ILE A 320 -4.78 2.72 -8.61
N GLN A 321 -5.40 2.76 -9.78
CA GLN A 321 -6.78 3.23 -9.94
C GLN A 321 -7.76 2.40 -9.11
N GLN A 322 -7.61 1.08 -9.12
CA GLN A 322 -8.41 0.19 -8.29
C GLN A 322 -8.23 0.49 -6.79
N ARG A 323 -6.99 0.75 -6.33
CA ARG A 323 -6.74 1.13 -4.92
C ARG A 323 -7.42 2.43 -4.53
N LEU A 324 -7.38 3.43 -5.41
CA LEU A 324 -8.07 4.71 -5.19
C LEU A 324 -9.58 4.51 -5.08
N GLU A 325 -10.17 3.71 -5.98
CA GLU A 325 -11.60 3.35 -5.92
C GLU A 325 -11.97 2.65 -4.60
N TRP A 326 -11.09 1.80 -4.07
CA TRP A 326 -11.31 1.14 -2.78
C TRP A 326 -11.20 2.09 -1.57
N LEU A 327 -10.49 3.21 -1.71
CA LEU A 327 -10.38 4.23 -0.66
C LEU A 327 -11.59 5.15 -0.59
N GLU A 328 -12.29 5.37 -1.71
CA GLU A 328 -13.41 6.33 -1.80
C GLU A 328 -14.48 6.11 -0.69
N PRO A 329 -14.98 4.88 -0.45
CA PRO A 329 -15.97 4.66 0.60
C PRO A 329 -15.43 4.98 2.00
N SER A 330 -14.16 4.66 2.27
CA SER A 330 -13.50 4.90 3.56
C SER A 330 -13.30 6.39 3.85
N LEU A 331 -13.29 7.22 2.81
CA LEU A 331 -13.17 8.68 2.91
C LEU A 331 -14.53 9.40 2.82
N GLY A 332 -15.64 8.65 2.75
CA GLY A 332 -16.97 9.20 2.58
C GLY A 332 -17.22 9.80 1.20
N ILE A 333 -16.34 9.54 0.23
CA ILE A 333 -16.52 9.89 -1.19
C ILE A 333 -17.46 8.84 -1.77
N ILE A 334 -18.77 9.08 -1.65
CA ILE A 334 -19.77 8.22 -2.28
C ILE A 334 -19.98 8.74 -3.70
N ASN A 335 -19.63 7.94 -4.72
CA ASN A 335 -20.02 8.23 -6.09
C ASN A 335 -21.53 8.51 -6.17
N LYS A 336 -21.95 9.47 -6.99
CA LYS A 336 -23.38 9.86 -7.20
C LYS A 336 -24.34 8.68 -7.40
N ALA A 337 -23.85 7.54 -7.91
CA ALA A 337 -24.61 6.29 -8.03
C ALA A 337 -25.04 5.69 -6.67
N GLY A 338 -24.25 5.85 -5.61
CA GLY A 338 -24.57 5.40 -4.25
C GLY A 338 -25.60 6.28 -3.53
N GLU A 339 -25.71 7.57 -3.90
CA GLU A 339 -26.80 8.44 -3.41
C GLU A 339 -28.16 8.05 -3.98
N LEU A 340 -28.20 7.59 -5.24
CA LEU A 340 -29.45 7.17 -5.91
C LEU A 340 -30.01 5.86 -5.35
N LEU A 341 -29.18 5.01 -4.76
CA LEU A 341 -29.61 3.75 -4.14
C LEU A 341 -30.05 3.91 -2.67
N ARG A 342 -29.91 5.10 -2.09
CA ARG A 342 -30.35 5.43 -0.73
C ARG A 342 -31.64 6.25 -0.66
N ARG A 343 -32.32 6.50 -1.80
CA ARG A 343 -33.61 7.18 -1.86
C ARG A 343 -34.77 6.23 -2.08
#